data_AF-A0A6A3W792-F1
#
_entry.id   AF-A0A6A3W792-F1
#
_cell.length_a   1.000
_cell.length_b   1.000
_cell.length_c   1.000
_cell.angle_alpha   90.00
_cell.angle_beta   90.00
_cell.angle_gamma   90.00
#
_symmetry.space_group_name_H-M   'P 1'
#
loop_
_entity.id
_entity.type
_entity.pdbx_description
1 polymer ?
#
loop_
_entity_poly.entity_id
_entity_poly.type
_entity_poly.pdbx_seq_one_letter_code
_entity_poly.pdbx_strand_id
1 'polypeptide(L)'
;MSSERRSYSINEKLAVLADYQKGVKGHGFEALSAKHNVPAKTIRGWHDVEDQLKEALKNRQVATRVSRRLRLNGAGRKPAHSELEERLFEWIAARNAKGLRVKDAYIRLQAKNMYREMHDGDATGFEASSGWLARFKRRRNLVSRGQTTSRSLPDDAPQVCRDFIERAQNIIATHGIQPRNIINMDQVPRYFETEPKSTITARGSREVLLRKGGSSHRRFTATFTITAEGKVLTPHLLFSKLKNRPACPPGVMVDVNPTGMWSADILLEHARQVVCGRKETQLYREPVLYIIDSYGCHVKLADSKRLEVFNVFVLVVPPNMSNILQPLDVAVNRSYQEYYRDQYDEYLGKALKDPLLQTKAGNPKVPRYATVAQWTLDWVASKDSASIKRAFTLCGLVSKQEFDTDDLHPPLRELVAADVDMELWNQQHRNLAGTDDREQLDISAPRWYLPDDRVSSLFCCLLHGIGTPLNEYVAELTSYMETLRDLDGLFDAGYMAGIRDGAEEPGELELYAASQMHRWTIEVSTVDTMNKLVSKFSYTVDDSAKTVCLVRSGSYFAVKVDGYAI
;
A
#
# COMPACT_ATOMS: atom_id res chain seq x y z
N MET A 1 26.62 29.03 43.38
CA MET A 1 26.83 27.64 42.91
C MET A 1 25.60 27.21 42.13
N SER A 2 25.75 26.86 40.85
CA SER A 2 24.65 26.37 40.01
C SER A 2 24.22 25.00 40.54
N SER A 3 23.03 24.90 41.15
CA SER A 3 22.49 23.59 41.53
C SER A 3 22.21 22.80 40.25
N GLU A 4 22.91 21.70 40.03
CA GLU A 4 22.55 20.77 38.96
C GLU A 4 21.08 20.37 39.12
N ARG A 5 20.28 20.64 38.08
CA ARG A 5 18.88 20.23 38.05
C ARG A 5 18.80 18.71 37.98
N ARG A 6 18.62 18.07 39.13
CA ARG A 6 18.40 16.62 39.24
C ARG A 6 16.99 16.27 38.77
N SER A 7 16.88 15.35 37.81
CA SER A 7 15.59 14.85 37.30
C SER A 7 15.27 13.48 37.90
N TYR A 8 14.03 13.26 38.33
CA TYR A 8 13.57 12.01 38.94
C TYR A 8 12.55 11.28 38.06
N SER A 9 12.71 9.97 37.96
CA SER A 9 11.82 9.04 37.27
C SER A 9 10.59 8.66 38.10
N ILE A 10 9.57 8.11 37.45
CA ILE A 10 8.34 7.64 38.14
C ILE A 10 8.70 6.59 39.21
N ASN A 11 9.58 5.64 38.89
CA ASN A 11 10.02 4.61 39.84
C ASN A 11 10.79 5.23 41.03
N GLU A 12 11.68 6.19 40.79
CA GLU A 12 12.40 6.89 41.88
C GLU A 12 11.43 7.68 42.76
N LYS A 13 10.43 8.35 42.17
CA LYS A 13 9.41 9.09 42.94
C LYS A 13 8.57 8.15 43.82
N LEU A 14 8.09 7.05 43.26
CA LEU A 14 7.29 6.05 43.99
C LEU A 14 8.12 5.34 45.07
N ALA A 15 9.41 5.07 44.82
CA ALA A 15 10.30 4.50 45.82
C ALA A 15 10.50 5.44 47.02
N VAL A 16 10.62 6.76 46.78
CA VAL A 16 10.67 7.75 47.86
C VAL A 16 9.35 7.81 48.62
N LEU A 17 8.20 7.76 47.92
CA LEU A 17 6.88 7.80 48.55
C LEU A 17 6.53 6.53 49.32
N ALA A 18 7.08 5.37 48.96
CA ALA A 18 6.87 4.11 49.69
C ALA A 18 7.35 4.19 51.16
N ASP A 19 8.32 5.06 51.46
CA ASP A 19 8.80 5.30 52.82
C ASP A 19 7.90 6.24 53.64
N TYR A 20 6.91 6.90 53.02
CA TYR A 20 6.07 7.89 53.69
C TYR A 20 4.96 7.22 54.51
N GLN A 21 4.80 7.64 55.76
CA GLN A 21 3.72 7.21 56.65
C GLN A 21 3.18 8.40 57.45
N LYS A 22 1.89 8.70 57.27
CA LYS A 22 1.25 9.84 57.93
C LYS A 22 1.23 9.63 59.45
N GLY A 23 1.81 10.57 60.19
CA GLY A 23 1.80 10.56 61.66
C GLY A 23 2.89 9.70 62.32
N VAL A 24 3.76 9.03 61.55
CA VAL A 24 4.84 8.20 62.08
C VAL A 24 6.15 9.00 62.14
N LYS A 25 6.78 9.05 63.32
CA LYS A 25 8.05 9.77 63.53
C LYS A 25 9.15 9.17 62.65
N GLY A 26 9.82 10.01 61.87
CA GLY A 26 10.88 9.58 60.93
C GLY A 26 10.38 9.22 59.51
N HIS A 27 9.06 9.23 59.28
CA HIS A 27 8.45 8.90 57.99
C HIS A 27 7.64 10.06 57.38
N GLY A 28 7.77 11.27 57.93
CA GLY A 28 7.20 12.50 57.38
C GLY A 28 8.07 13.13 56.28
N PHE A 29 7.53 14.09 55.54
CA PHE A 29 8.19 14.69 54.37
C PHE A 29 9.59 15.28 54.66
N GLU A 30 9.80 15.87 55.83
CA GLU A 30 11.11 16.42 56.21
C GLU A 30 12.15 15.31 56.48
N ALA A 31 11.71 14.18 57.04
CA ALA A 31 12.58 13.03 57.25
C ALA A 31 12.96 12.35 55.91
N LEU A 32 12.01 12.21 55.00
CA LEU A 32 12.28 11.73 53.64
C LEU A 32 13.17 12.69 52.86
N SER A 33 13.03 14.01 53.08
CA SER A 33 13.89 15.03 52.47
C SER A 33 15.35 14.86 52.86
N ALA A 34 15.61 14.61 54.14
CA ALA A 34 16.95 14.32 54.64
C ALA A 34 17.49 12.97 54.14
N LYS A 35 16.65 11.92 54.11
CA LYS A 35 17.03 10.56 53.69
C LYS A 35 17.39 10.48 52.20
N HIS A 36 16.58 11.10 51.35
CA HIS A 36 16.69 10.96 49.89
C HIS A 36 17.37 12.16 49.20
N ASN A 37 17.75 13.18 49.96
CA ASN A 37 18.32 14.44 49.47
C ASN A 37 17.43 15.10 48.38
N VAL A 38 16.13 15.13 48.63
CA VAL A 38 15.10 15.74 47.76
C VAL A 38 14.30 16.73 48.60
N PRO A 39 14.14 18.00 48.19
CA PRO A 39 13.42 18.98 49.00
C PRO A 39 12.01 18.50 49.41
N ALA A 40 11.65 18.66 50.69
CA ALA A 40 10.36 18.22 51.23
C ALA A 40 9.14 18.75 50.45
N LYS A 41 9.24 19.95 49.87
CA LYS A 41 8.22 20.53 48.98
C LYS A 41 8.02 19.72 47.69
N THR A 42 9.10 19.20 47.13
CA THR A 42 9.08 18.35 45.93
C THR A 42 8.45 16.99 46.23
N ILE A 43 8.77 16.40 47.39
CA ILE A 43 8.20 15.13 47.83
C ILE A 43 6.69 15.28 48.09
N ARG A 44 6.25 16.36 48.74
CA ARG A 44 4.83 16.71 48.88
C ARG A 44 4.12 16.77 47.52
N GLY A 45 4.71 17.47 46.56
CA GLY A 45 4.16 17.55 45.21
C GLY A 45 4.12 16.22 44.45
N TRP A 46 4.89 15.19 44.85
CA TRP A 46 4.76 13.83 44.31
C TRP A 46 3.66 13.05 45.02
N HIS A 47 3.55 13.19 46.34
CA HIS A 47 2.49 12.59 47.15
C HIS A 47 1.10 13.03 46.67
N ASP A 48 0.93 14.32 46.36
CA ASP A 48 -0.35 14.88 45.88
C ASP A 48 -0.82 14.29 44.53
N VAL A 49 0.06 13.64 43.79
CA VAL A 49 -0.22 13.02 42.48
C VAL A 49 0.14 11.52 42.45
N GLU A 50 0.27 10.88 43.62
CA GLU A 50 0.75 9.51 43.75
C GLU A 50 -0.09 8.50 42.95
N ASP A 51 -1.42 8.64 42.99
CA ASP A 51 -2.33 7.76 42.25
C ASP A 51 -2.14 7.87 40.72
N GLN A 52 -1.88 9.08 40.22
CA GLN A 52 -1.58 9.32 38.81
C GLN A 52 -0.23 8.71 38.41
N LEU A 53 0.76 8.71 39.31
CA LEU A 53 2.05 8.08 39.10
C LEU A 53 1.94 6.55 39.04
N LYS A 54 1.10 5.95 39.90
CA LYS A 54 0.81 4.49 39.89
C LYS A 54 0.07 4.06 38.63
N GLU A 55 -0.92 4.83 38.19
CA GLU A 55 -1.70 4.52 36.99
C GLU A 55 -0.86 4.62 35.72
N ALA A 56 0.05 5.61 35.64
CA ALA A 56 0.99 5.74 34.53
C ALA A 56 1.95 4.54 34.37
N LEU A 57 2.17 3.73 35.41
CA LEU A 57 3.02 2.54 35.37
C LEU A 57 2.30 1.33 34.77
N LYS A 58 0.96 1.26 34.84
CA LYS A 58 0.16 0.14 34.32
C LYS A 58 0.04 0.14 32.79
N ASN A 59 0.32 1.26 32.13
CA ASN A 59 0.12 1.41 30.69
C ASN A 59 1.34 0.90 29.89
N ARG A 60 1.25 -0.32 29.34
CA ARG A 60 2.35 -1.08 28.68
C ARG A 60 3.03 -0.38 27.50
N GLN A 61 2.40 0.61 26.83
CA GLN A 61 3.05 1.39 25.77
C GLN A 61 4.15 2.34 26.26
N VAL A 62 4.21 2.61 27.58
CA VAL A 62 5.25 3.44 28.22
C VAL A 62 6.48 2.61 28.62
N ALA A 63 6.41 1.28 28.49
CA ALA A 63 7.42 0.36 29.01
C ALA A 63 8.64 0.13 28.08
N THR A 64 8.55 0.46 26.79
CA THR A 64 9.63 0.16 25.82
C THR A 64 10.20 1.41 25.14
N ARG A 65 11.49 1.65 25.44
CA ARG A 65 12.40 2.74 25.04
C ARG A 65 12.19 4.09 25.75
N VAL A 66 13.09 4.34 26.71
CA VAL A 66 13.25 5.57 27.51
C VAL A 66 12.14 5.76 28.56
N SER A 67 11.94 4.75 29.41
CA SER A 67 11.44 5.03 30.76
C SER A 67 12.32 6.13 31.36
N ARG A 68 11.70 7.23 31.80
CA ARG A 68 12.06 8.04 32.99
C ARG A 68 11.45 9.45 33.04
N ARG A 69 10.74 9.97 32.02
CA ARG A 69 10.34 11.40 32.04
C ARG A 69 8.94 11.69 31.49
N LEU A 70 7.90 11.18 32.15
CA LEU A 70 6.57 11.76 31.97
C LEU A 70 6.52 13.09 32.75
N ARG A 71 6.33 14.20 32.03
CA ARG A 71 5.84 15.45 32.63
C ARG A 71 4.33 15.25 32.83
N LEU A 72 3.84 15.42 34.06
CA LEU A 72 2.41 15.39 34.37
C LEU A 72 1.66 16.34 33.41
N ASN A 73 0.44 15.96 33.01
CA ASN A 73 -0.40 16.81 32.16
C ASN A 73 -0.52 18.20 32.80
N GLY A 74 -0.07 19.24 32.09
CA GLY A 74 -0.03 20.63 32.58
C GLY A 74 1.38 21.20 32.86
N ALA A 75 2.45 20.39 32.87
CA ALA A 75 3.81 20.88 33.08
C ALA A 75 4.52 21.26 31.76
N GLY A 76 4.56 22.56 31.45
CA GLY A 76 5.26 23.14 30.30
C GLY A 76 4.60 24.44 29.82
N ARG A 77 5.25 25.17 28.89
CA ARG A 77 4.61 26.32 28.23
C ARG A 77 3.37 25.81 27.48
N LYS A 78 2.19 26.35 27.82
CA LYS A 78 0.94 26.02 27.12
C LYS A 78 1.05 26.34 25.62
N PRO A 79 0.34 25.62 24.74
CA PRO A 79 0.28 25.98 23.32
C PRO A 79 -0.16 27.43 23.17
N ALA A 80 0.50 28.19 22.30
CA ALA A 80 0.14 29.59 22.06
C ALA A 80 -1.27 29.72 21.43
N HIS A 81 -1.73 28.69 20.72
CA HIS A 81 -3.04 28.66 20.05
C HIS A 81 -3.75 27.34 20.41
N SER A 82 -4.24 27.22 21.65
CA SER A 82 -4.88 25.99 22.13
C SER A 82 -6.18 25.67 21.41
N GLU A 83 -7.02 26.68 21.17
CA GLU A 83 -8.29 26.54 20.45
C GLU A 83 -8.08 26.11 19.00
N LEU A 84 -7.08 26.69 18.33
CA LEU A 84 -6.66 26.26 16.98
C LEU A 84 -6.29 24.77 16.95
N GLU A 85 -5.49 24.33 17.92
CA GLU A 85 -5.03 22.94 18.01
C GLU A 85 -6.16 21.96 18.37
N GLU A 86 -7.27 22.44 18.93
CA GLU A 86 -8.46 21.64 19.20
C GLU A 86 -9.30 21.43 17.94
N ARG A 87 -9.72 22.51 17.29
CA ARG A 87 -10.48 22.44 16.02
C ARG A 87 -9.73 21.67 14.95
N LEU A 88 -8.42 21.86 14.88
CA LEU A 88 -7.58 21.13 13.93
C LEU A 88 -7.50 19.63 14.25
N PHE A 89 -7.49 19.25 15.53
CA PHE A 89 -7.48 17.85 15.93
C PHE A 89 -8.82 17.17 15.59
N GLU A 90 -9.94 17.83 15.85
CA GLU A 90 -11.29 17.37 15.48
C GLU A 90 -11.42 17.22 13.97
N TRP A 91 -10.92 18.18 13.19
CA TRP A 91 -10.89 18.10 11.74
C TRP A 91 -10.07 16.91 11.23
N ILE A 92 -8.91 16.62 11.84
CA ILE A 92 -8.10 15.43 11.52
C ILE A 92 -8.88 14.16 11.84
N ALA A 93 -9.55 14.10 13.00
CA ALA A 93 -10.35 12.94 13.41
C ALA A 93 -11.54 12.71 12.47
N ALA A 94 -12.28 13.75 12.09
CA ALA A 94 -13.39 13.68 11.16
C ALA A 94 -12.96 13.22 9.75
N ARG A 95 -11.80 13.70 9.26
CA ARG A 95 -11.24 13.24 7.98
C ARG A 95 -10.81 11.78 8.03
N ASN A 96 -10.16 11.37 9.12
CA ASN A 96 -9.74 9.98 9.31
C ASN A 96 -10.95 9.04 9.42
N ALA A 97 -12.02 9.44 10.11
CA ALA A 97 -13.27 8.68 10.20
C ALA A 97 -13.94 8.48 8.83
N LYS A 98 -13.75 9.42 7.91
CA LYS A 98 -14.20 9.34 6.51
C LYS A 98 -13.20 8.64 5.58
N GLY A 99 -12.14 8.02 6.12
CA GLY A 99 -11.12 7.32 5.34
C GLY A 99 -10.20 8.22 4.50
N LEU A 100 -10.24 9.53 4.70
CA LEU A 100 -9.54 10.50 3.87
C LEU A 100 -8.10 10.72 4.37
N ARG A 101 -7.13 10.55 3.46
CA ARG A 101 -5.70 10.73 3.78
C ARG A 101 -5.40 12.13 4.31
N VAL A 102 -4.77 12.20 5.48
CA VAL A 102 -4.29 13.45 6.09
C VAL A 102 -2.76 13.53 6.01
N LYS A 103 -2.24 14.44 5.17
CA LYS A 103 -0.80 14.74 5.07
C LYS A 103 -0.43 15.91 5.98
N ASP A 104 0.84 15.97 6.38
CA ASP A 104 1.44 17.08 7.13
C ASP A 104 1.20 18.44 6.47
N ALA A 105 1.24 18.48 5.14
CA ALA A 105 0.92 19.67 4.37
C ALA A 105 -0.54 20.11 4.55
N TYR A 106 -1.48 19.16 4.65
CA TYR A 106 -2.91 19.45 4.84
C TYR A 106 -3.18 19.95 6.26
N ILE A 107 -2.53 19.33 7.26
CA ILE A 107 -2.63 19.79 8.66
C ILE A 107 -2.12 21.23 8.78
N ARG A 108 -1.00 21.57 8.14
CA ARG A 108 -0.44 22.93 8.17
C ARG A 108 -1.31 23.93 7.41
N LEU A 109 -1.85 23.54 6.26
CA LEU A 109 -2.74 24.39 5.46
C LEU A 109 -4.03 24.66 6.23
N GLN A 110 -4.66 23.62 6.78
CA GLN A 110 -5.88 23.76 7.55
C GLN A 110 -5.66 24.56 8.83
N ALA A 111 -4.52 24.39 9.50
CA ALA A 111 -4.15 25.22 10.65
C ALA A 111 -4.07 26.70 10.29
N LYS A 112 -3.55 27.04 9.09
CA LYS A 112 -3.51 28.43 8.61
C LYS A 112 -4.89 28.97 8.25
N ASN A 113 -5.75 28.15 7.63
CA ASN A 113 -7.11 28.54 7.29
C ASN A 113 -7.94 28.82 8.54
N MET A 114 -7.94 27.89 9.49
CA MET A 114 -8.61 28.07 10.78
C MET A 114 -8.08 29.28 11.55
N TYR A 115 -6.76 29.53 11.50
CA TYR A 115 -6.17 30.72 12.12
C TYR A 115 -6.67 32.02 11.50
N ARG A 116 -6.77 32.09 10.16
CA ARG A 116 -7.33 33.25 9.45
C ARG A 116 -8.81 33.46 9.75
N GLU A 117 -9.59 32.38 9.79
CA GLU A 117 -11.02 32.43 10.14
C GLU A 117 -11.25 32.97 11.56
N MET A 118 -10.37 32.63 12.50
CA MET A 118 -10.46 33.13 13.88
C MET A 118 -9.99 34.58 14.06
N HIS A 119 -9.31 35.15 13.06
CA HIS A 119 -8.68 36.48 13.13
C HIS A 119 -9.06 37.35 11.92
N ASP A 120 -10.31 37.24 11.46
CA ASP A 120 -10.92 38.11 10.45
C ASP A 120 -10.09 38.28 9.16
N GLY A 121 -9.43 37.21 8.74
CA GLY A 121 -8.62 37.17 7.51
C GLY A 121 -7.15 37.55 7.67
N ASP A 122 -6.71 37.98 8.86
CA ASP A 122 -5.30 38.25 9.12
C ASP A 122 -4.49 36.96 9.32
N ALA A 123 -3.43 36.81 8.53
CA ALA A 123 -2.52 35.68 8.59
C ALA A 123 -1.21 35.98 9.33
N THR A 124 -1.01 37.23 9.77
CA THR A 124 0.20 37.64 10.48
C THR A 124 0.15 37.12 11.92
N GLY A 125 1.13 36.30 12.32
CA GLY A 125 1.24 35.78 13.69
C GLY A 125 1.28 34.25 13.83
N PHE A 126 0.88 33.48 12.81
CA PHE A 126 0.96 32.02 12.86
C PHE A 126 1.50 31.38 11.57
N GLU A 127 2.76 30.91 11.65
CA GLU A 127 3.47 30.37 10.49
C GLU A 127 3.18 28.88 10.21
N ALA A 128 2.43 28.20 11.10
CA ALA A 128 2.25 26.74 11.09
C ALA A 128 3.56 26.01 10.78
N SER A 129 4.65 26.33 11.50
CA SER A 129 6.00 25.83 11.18
C SER A 129 6.10 24.32 11.35
N SER A 130 7.12 23.69 10.76
CA SER A 130 7.40 22.26 10.95
C SER A 130 7.66 21.91 12.42
N GLY A 131 8.34 22.79 13.15
CA GLY A 131 8.56 22.66 14.59
C GLY A 131 7.27 22.75 15.40
N TRP A 132 6.34 23.63 15.02
CA TRP A 132 5.00 23.66 15.61
C TRP A 132 4.23 22.37 15.32
N LEU A 133 4.18 21.92 14.07
CA LEU A 133 3.49 20.70 13.67
C LEU A 133 4.02 19.47 14.41
N ALA A 134 5.34 19.32 14.52
CA ALA A 134 5.96 18.21 15.25
C ALA A 134 5.60 18.23 16.75
N ARG A 135 5.49 19.42 17.35
CA ARG A 135 5.06 19.58 18.75
C ARG A 135 3.55 19.33 18.91
N PHE A 136 2.72 19.80 17.99
CA PHE A 136 1.28 19.56 17.92
C PHE A 136 0.99 18.06 17.83
N LYS A 137 1.60 17.37 16.87
CA LYS A 137 1.49 15.92 16.71
C LYS A 137 1.92 15.17 17.96
N ARG A 138 3.04 15.56 18.58
CA ARG A 138 3.50 14.96 19.83
C ARG A 138 2.52 15.18 20.99
N ARG A 139 1.92 16.37 21.10
CA ARG A 139 0.93 16.69 22.15
C ARG A 139 -0.39 15.94 21.97
N ARG A 140 -0.87 15.82 20.74
CA ARG A 140 -2.13 15.14 20.39
C ARG A 140 -1.93 13.64 20.04
N ASN A 141 -0.75 13.10 20.31
CA ASN A 141 -0.38 11.70 20.03
C ASN A 141 -0.65 11.24 18.57
N LEU A 142 -0.46 12.14 17.61
CA LEU A 142 -0.65 11.86 16.19
C LEU A 142 0.63 11.29 15.59
N VAL A 143 0.54 10.09 15.03
CA VAL A 143 1.65 9.39 14.37
C VAL A 143 1.35 9.18 12.88
N SER A 144 2.36 9.28 12.03
CA SER A 144 2.22 8.90 10.63
C SER A 144 2.13 7.38 10.55
N ARG A 145 1.02 6.86 10.01
CA ARG A 145 0.87 5.43 9.71
C ARG A 145 0.77 5.25 8.20
N GLY A 146 1.46 4.23 7.67
CA GLY A 146 1.21 3.74 6.32
C GLY A 146 -0.17 3.09 6.26
N GLN A 147 -0.74 2.97 5.06
CA GLN A 147 -1.95 2.18 4.84
C GLN A 147 -1.70 0.78 5.40
N THR A 148 -2.52 0.38 6.38
CA THR A 148 -2.50 -0.95 6.96
C THR A 148 -3.64 -1.70 6.30
N THR A 149 -3.35 -2.39 5.20
CA THR A 149 -4.16 -3.55 4.83
C THR A 149 -3.68 -4.68 5.71
N SER A 150 -4.20 -4.77 6.94
CA SER A 150 -4.01 -5.95 7.76
C SER A 150 -4.83 -7.07 7.13
N ARG A 151 -4.26 -7.78 6.16
CA ARG A 151 -4.68 -9.15 5.91
C ARG A 151 -3.77 -10.01 6.77
N SER A 152 -4.21 -10.30 8.00
CA SER A 152 -3.65 -11.44 8.71
C SER A 152 -3.60 -12.62 7.75
N LEU A 153 -2.53 -13.40 7.79
CA LEU A 153 -2.55 -14.67 7.08
C LEU A 153 -3.75 -15.48 7.59
N PRO A 154 -4.40 -16.28 6.72
CA PRO A 154 -5.42 -17.24 7.14
C PRO A 154 -4.94 -18.10 8.32
N ASP A 155 -5.85 -18.52 9.20
CA ASP A 155 -5.49 -19.36 10.37
C ASP A 155 -4.85 -20.70 9.96
N ASP A 156 -5.14 -21.18 8.75
CA ASP A 156 -4.56 -22.39 8.16
C ASP A 156 -3.22 -22.14 7.45
N ALA A 157 -2.68 -20.93 7.48
CA ALA A 157 -1.39 -20.58 6.86
C ALA A 157 -0.22 -21.52 7.24
N PRO A 158 -0.07 -21.95 8.51
CA PRO A 158 0.92 -22.97 8.89
C PRO A 158 0.79 -24.25 8.07
N GLN A 159 -0.44 -24.75 7.92
CA GLN A 159 -0.71 -25.99 7.18
C GLN A 159 -0.50 -25.79 5.69
N VAL A 160 -1.01 -24.68 5.14
CA VAL A 160 -0.83 -24.33 3.73
C VAL A 160 0.65 -24.25 3.34
N CYS A 161 1.50 -23.68 4.21
CA CYS A 161 2.95 -23.62 3.99
C CYS A 161 3.58 -25.01 3.99
N ARG A 162 3.24 -25.87 4.97
CA ARG A 162 3.72 -27.26 5.03
C ARG A 162 3.30 -28.05 3.80
N ASP A 163 2.03 -28.00 3.43
CA ASP A 163 1.49 -28.72 2.27
C ASP A 163 2.12 -28.23 0.96
N PHE A 164 2.43 -26.93 0.85
CA PHE A 164 3.10 -26.39 -0.32
C PHE A 164 4.54 -26.91 -0.45
N ILE A 165 5.32 -26.87 0.64
CA ILE A 165 6.70 -27.38 0.66
C ILE A 165 6.70 -28.88 0.37
N GLU A 166 5.82 -29.65 1.01
CA GLU A 166 5.71 -31.09 0.80
C GLU A 166 5.32 -31.42 -0.65
N ARG A 167 4.35 -30.69 -1.23
CA ARG A 167 4.00 -30.85 -2.65
C ARG A 167 5.18 -30.58 -3.58
N ALA A 168 5.93 -29.50 -3.34
CA ALA A 168 7.12 -29.20 -4.14
C ALA A 168 8.14 -30.34 -4.05
N GLN A 169 8.45 -30.81 -2.85
CA GLN A 169 9.39 -31.92 -2.60
C GLN A 169 8.93 -33.22 -3.25
N ASN A 170 7.63 -33.52 -3.18
CA ASN A 170 7.06 -34.72 -3.80
C ASN A 170 7.17 -34.66 -5.33
N ILE A 171 6.90 -33.52 -5.96
CA ILE A 171 7.08 -33.35 -7.41
C ILE A 171 8.55 -33.52 -7.79
N ILE A 172 9.47 -32.90 -7.03
CA ILE A 172 10.92 -33.03 -7.25
C ILE A 172 11.36 -34.50 -7.18
N ALA A 173 10.95 -35.21 -6.14
CA ALA A 173 11.33 -36.61 -5.92
C ALA A 173 10.72 -37.55 -6.97
N THR A 174 9.42 -37.38 -7.25
CA THR A 174 8.66 -38.24 -8.18
C THR A 174 9.24 -38.20 -9.59
N HIS A 175 9.66 -37.01 -10.05
CA HIS A 175 10.16 -36.82 -11.41
C HIS A 175 11.69 -36.70 -11.48
N GLY A 176 12.42 -36.82 -10.37
CA GLY A 176 13.88 -36.69 -10.34
C GLY A 176 14.39 -35.32 -10.82
N ILE A 177 13.64 -34.25 -10.50
CA ILE A 177 13.90 -32.90 -11.02
C ILE A 177 15.21 -32.36 -10.45
N GLN A 178 16.12 -31.99 -11.34
CA GLN A 178 17.42 -31.44 -10.98
C GLN A 178 17.30 -29.97 -10.51
N PRO A 179 18.17 -29.47 -9.62
CA PRO A 179 18.11 -28.07 -9.15
C PRO A 179 18.12 -27.02 -10.27
N ARG A 180 18.78 -27.30 -11.39
CA ARG A 180 18.77 -26.45 -12.60
C ARG A 180 17.38 -26.29 -13.25
N ASN A 181 16.45 -27.18 -12.93
CA ASN A 181 15.08 -27.24 -13.46
C ASN A 181 14.01 -27.03 -12.37
N ILE A 182 14.41 -26.66 -11.15
CA ILE A 182 13.50 -26.07 -10.16
C ILE A 182 13.54 -24.57 -10.41
N ILE A 183 12.45 -24.00 -10.89
CA ILE A 183 12.40 -22.65 -11.43
C ILE A 183 11.34 -21.84 -10.71
N ASN A 184 11.70 -20.62 -10.29
CA ASN A 184 10.73 -19.63 -9.82
C ASN A 184 10.69 -18.44 -10.80
N MET A 185 9.49 -17.97 -11.15
CA MET A 185 9.28 -16.79 -11.98
C MET A 185 8.32 -15.82 -11.28
N ASP A 186 8.64 -14.53 -11.38
CA ASP A 186 7.80 -13.47 -10.82
C ASP A 186 7.97 -12.13 -11.58
N GLN A 187 6.92 -11.29 -11.51
CA GLN A 187 6.85 -10.00 -12.17
C GLN A 187 7.00 -8.81 -11.21
N VAL A 188 7.89 -7.88 -11.57
CA VAL A 188 8.18 -6.63 -10.85
C VAL A 188 7.72 -5.42 -11.69
N PRO A 189 6.56 -4.81 -11.39
CA PRO A 189 6.10 -3.61 -12.09
C PRO A 189 6.94 -2.38 -11.72
N ARG A 190 7.36 -1.61 -12.72
CA ARG A 190 8.21 -0.41 -12.57
C ARG A 190 7.76 0.75 -13.44
N TYR A 191 8.18 1.94 -13.03
CA TYR A 191 8.06 3.17 -13.80
C TYR A 191 9.42 3.54 -14.39
N PHE A 192 9.39 4.16 -15.57
CA PHE A 192 10.61 4.67 -16.19
C PHE A 192 11.26 5.77 -15.35
N GLU A 193 10.43 6.61 -14.75
CA GLU A 193 10.83 7.67 -13.83
C GLU A 193 10.63 7.17 -12.40
N THR A 194 11.65 7.28 -11.55
CA THR A 194 11.48 7.03 -10.11
C THR A 194 11.24 8.36 -9.41
N GLU A 195 10.19 8.43 -8.58
CA GLU A 195 9.98 9.63 -7.76
C GLU A 195 10.92 9.57 -6.54
N PRO A 196 11.78 10.58 -6.34
CA PRO A 196 12.60 10.64 -5.14
C PRO A 196 11.70 10.77 -3.90
N LYS A 197 11.82 9.82 -2.96
CA LYS A 197 11.01 9.79 -1.73
C LYS A 197 11.40 10.89 -0.72
N SER A 198 12.61 11.43 -0.83
CA SER A 198 13.17 12.46 0.05
C SER A 198 14.42 13.10 -0.57
N THR A 199 14.78 14.32 -0.14
CA THR A 199 16.07 14.96 -0.47
C THR A 199 16.64 15.68 0.76
N ILE A 200 17.95 15.93 0.78
CA ILE A 200 18.68 16.60 1.86
C ILE A 200 18.97 18.04 1.41
N THR A 201 18.45 19.03 2.13
CA THR A 201 18.66 20.44 1.83
C THR A 201 19.26 21.20 3.01
N ALA A 202 19.94 22.32 2.74
CA ALA A 202 20.50 23.16 3.79
C ALA A 202 19.41 23.64 4.75
N ARG A 203 19.76 23.71 6.04
CA ARG A 203 18.83 24.17 7.08
C ARG A 203 18.47 25.64 6.81
N GLY A 204 17.23 25.89 6.41
CA GLY A 204 16.73 27.23 6.07
C GLY A 204 16.50 27.49 4.58
N SER A 205 16.75 26.53 3.69
CA SER A 205 16.39 26.63 2.27
C SER A 205 14.86 26.79 2.12
N ARG A 206 14.44 27.90 1.52
CA ARG A 206 13.02 28.28 1.36
C ARG A 206 12.30 27.52 0.24
N GLU A 207 13.03 26.91 -0.69
CA GLU A 207 12.47 26.04 -1.72
C GLU A 207 13.29 24.76 -1.88
N VAL A 208 12.58 23.63 -1.95
CA VAL A 208 13.11 22.32 -2.33
C VAL A 208 12.41 21.92 -3.62
N LEU A 209 13.04 22.24 -4.76
CA LEU A 209 12.55 21.85 -6.08
C LEU A 209 12.86 20.36 -6.31
N LEU A 210 11.96 19.48 -5.86
CA LEU A 210 11.88 18.12 -6.38
C LEU A 210 11.19 18.20 -7.73
N ARG A 211 11.96 18.22 -8.82
CA ARG A 211 11.40 18.16 -10.18
C ARG A 211 10.58 16.87 -10.31
N LYS A 212 9.26 17.01 -10.48
CA LYS A 212 8.41 15.93 -10.96
C LYS A 212 8.68 15.73 -12.44
N GLY A 213 9.19 14.57 -12.83
CA GLY A 213 9.25 14.17 -14.25
C GLY A 213 7.84 14.27 -14.84
N GLY A 214 7.68 15.04 -15.92
CA GLY A 214 6.39 15.36 -16.51
C GLY A 214 5.68 14.19 -17.21
N SER A 215 6.10 12.94 -17.00
CA SER A 215 5.55 11.77 -17.69
C SER A 215 5.39 10.53 -16.80
N SER A 216 4.97 10.74 -15.55
CA SER A 216 4.77 9.75 -14.47
C SER A 216 3.89 8.53 -14.77
N HIS A 217 3.46 8.32 -16.02
CA HIS A 217 2.58 7.24 -16.45
C HIS A 217 3.24 6.18 -17.35
N ARG A 218 4.51 6.33 -17.74
CA ARG A 218 5.22 5.27 -18.49
C ARG A 218 5.64 4.15 -17.54
N ARG A 219 5.00 3.00 -17.69
CA ARG A 219 5.27 1.79 -16.91
C ARG A 219 5.80 0.65 -17.78
N PHE A 220 6.58 -0.21 -17.16
CA PHE A 220 7.00 -1.50 -17.70
C PHE A 220 6.95 -2.53 -16.59
N THR A 221 6.87 -3.80 -16.98
CA THR A 221 6.91 -4.91 -16.04
C THR A 221 8.15 -5.73 -16.36
N ALA A 222 9.10 -5.77 -15.42
CA ALA A 222 10.24 -6.65 -15.51
C ALA A 222 9.87 -8.01 -14.94
N THR A 223 10.26 -9.08 -15.62
CA THR A 223 10.00 -10.44 -15.16
C THR A 223 11.31 -11.17 -15.06
N PHE A 224 11.52 -11.80 -13.90
CA PHE A 224 12.72 -12.56 -13.62
C PHE A 224 12.35 -14.02 -13.45
N THR A 225 13.25 -14.88 -13.93
CA THR A 225 13.12 -16.32 -13.78
C THR A 225 14.44 -16.84 -13.25
N ILE A 226 14.42 -17.54 -12.12
CA ILE A 226 15.62 -18.04 -11.43
C ILE A 226 15.54 -19.55 -11.24
N THR A 227 16.69 -20.21 -11.19
CA THR A 227 16.81 -21.66 -10.93
C THR A 227 17.37 -21.93 -9.53
N ALA A 228 17.01 -23.06 -8.93
CA ALA A 228 17.59 -23.49 -7.65
C ALA A 228 19.09 -23.82 -7.75
N GLU A 229 19.64 -23.99 -8.97
CA GLU A 229 21.10 -24.04 -9.21
C GLU A 229 21.77 -22.65 -9.12
N GLY A 230 21.00 -21.59 -8.89
CA GLY A 230 21.54 -20.25 -8.70
C GLY A 230 21.79 -19.50 -10.00
N LYS A 231 21.01 -19.74 -11.05
CA LYS A 231 21.08 -18.97 -12.30
C LYS A 231 19.87 -18.07 -12.43
N VAL A 232 20.09 -16.85 -12.91
CA VAL A 232 19.03 -15.99 -13.44
C VAL A 232 18.94 -16.28 -14.95
N LEU A 233 17.77 -16.68 -15.42
CA LEU A 233 17.50 -16.92 -16.83
C LEU A 233 17.26 -15.58 -17.55
N THR A 234 17.12 -15.64 -18.87
CA THR A 234 16.84 -14.47 -19.73
C THR A 234 15.72 -13.61 -19.14
N PRO A 235 15.99 -12.35 -18.74
CA PRO A 235 14.96 -11.47 -18.20
C PRO A 235 13.98 -11.09 -19.30
N HIS A 236 12.75 -10.75 -18.89
CA HIS A 236 11.71 -10.27 -19.79
C HIS A 236 11.25 -8.87 -19.40
N LEU A 237 10.99 -8.02 -20.39
CA LEU A 237 10.45 -6.69 -20.22
C LEU A 237 9.17 -6.52 -21.04
N LEU A 238 8.07 -6.24 -20.35
CA LEU A 238 6.79 -5.88 -20.96
C LEU A 238 6.60 -4.36 -20.91
N PHE A 239 6.67 -3.69 -22.06
CA PHE A 239 6.43 -2.25 -22.14
C PHE A 239 4.96 -1.95 -22.45
N SER A 240 4.35 -1.09 -21.62
CA SER A 240 2.95 -0.69 -21.81
C SER A 240 2.79 0.40 -22.89
N LYS A 241 1.59 0.50 -23.45
CA LYS A 241 1.18 1.57 -24.38
C LYS A 241 2.04 1.69 -25.63
N LEU A 242 2.61 0.57 -26.09
CA LEU A 242 3.36 0.47 -27.33
C LEU A 242 2.68 -0.48 -28.31
N LYS A 243 2.69 -0.12 -29.60
CA LYS A 243 2.25 -1.00 -30.70
C LYS A 243 3.39 -1.88 -31.22
N ASN A 244 4.60 -1.32 -31.32
CA ASN A 244 5.77 -2.00 -31.87
C ASN A 244 6.82 -2.26 -30.78
N ARG A 245 7.49 -3.41 -30.85
CA ARG A 245 8.59 -3.75 -29.95
C ARG A 245 9.74 -2.75 -30.14
N PRO A 246 10.22 -2.09 -29.07
CA PRO A 246 11.35 -1.19 -29.18
C PRO A 246 12.65 -1.98 -29.38
N ALA A 247 13.61 -1.39 -30.09
CA ALA A 247 14.96 -1.94 -30.18
C ALA A 247 15.59 -1.96 -28.78
N CYS A 248 16.00 -3.15 -28.33
CA CYS A 248 16.66 -3.41 -27.06
C CYS A 248 17.92 -4.23 -27.29
N PRO A 249 18.92 -4.17 -26.39
CA PRO A 249 20.12 -5.01 -26.48
C PRO A 249 19.76 -6.51 -26.52
N PRO A 250 20.61 -7.36 -27.13
CA PRO A 250 20.43 -8.80 -27.09
C PRO A 250 20.54 -9.33 -25.66
N GLY A 251 19.85 -10.44 -25.37
CA GLY A 251 19.86 -11.08 -24.05
C GLY A 251 18.67 -10.70 -23.14
N VAL A 252 17.75 -9.87 -23.61
CA VAL A 252 16.47 -9.60 -22.93
C VAL A 252 15.31 -9.92 -23.88
N MET A 253 14.30 -10.62 -23.37
CA MET A 253 13.05 -10.85 -24.08
C MET A 253 12.16 -9.61 -23.92
N VAL A 254 11.54 -9.14 -25.01
CA VAL A 254 10.75 -7.90 -24.99
C VAL A 254 9.39 -8.14 -25.62
N ASP A 255 8.35 -7.78 -24.87
CA ASP A 255 6.98 -7.70 -25.35
C ASP A 255 6.40 -6.31 -25.15
N VAL A 256 5.32 -6.05 -25.88
CA VAL A 256 4.54 -4.82 -25.77
C VAL A 256 3.07 -5.15 -25.76
N ASN A 257 2.29 -4.40 -24.98
CA ASN A 257 0.84 -4.42 -25.09
C ASN A 257 0.24 -3.09 -24.59
N PRO A 258 -1.05 -2.82 -24.87
CA PRO A 258 -1.69 -1.58 -24.42
C PRO A 258 -1.73 -1.44 -22.90
N THR A 259 -1.93 -2.56 -22.18
CA THR A 259 -2.21 -2.55 -20.74
C THR A 259 -0.97 -2.60 -19.86
N GLY A 260 0.15 -3.16 -20.29
CA GLY A 260 1.29 -3.51 -19.43
C GLY A 260 1.06 -4.71 -18.50
N MET A 261 -0.06 -5.43 -18.66
CA MET A 261 -0.42 -6.59 -17.84
C MET A 261 -0.11 -7.89 -18.60
N TRP A 262 0.25 -8.95 -17.88
CA TRP A 262 0.48 -10.27 -18.49
C TRP A 262 -0.85 -10.92 -18.92
N SER A 263 -0.82 -11.55 -20.09
CA SER A 263 -1.87 -12.45 -20.59
C SER A 263 -1.40 -13.90 -20.54
N ALA A 264 -2.32 -14.85 -20.70
CA ALA A 264 -1.97 -16.28 -20.78
C ALA A 264 -1.03 -16.56 -21.96
N ASP A 265 -1.17 -15.84 -23.08
CA ASP A 265 -0.31 -16.02 -24.26
C ASP A 265 1.11 -15.52 -24.00
N ILE A 266 1.28 -14.37 -23.35
CA ILE A 266 2.60 -13.85 -22.96
C ILE A 266 3.29 -14.84 -22.01
N LEU A 267 2.55 -15.36 -21.02
CA LEU A 267 3.07 -16.34 -20.08
C LEU A 267 3.51 -17.64 -20.78
N LEU A 268 2.71 -18.15 -21.71
CA LEU A 268 3.04 -19.37 -22.44
C LEU A 268 4.26 -19.17 -23.35
N GLU A 269 4.32 -18.05 -24.07
CA GLU A 269 5.46 -17.76 -24.94
C GLU A 269 6.73 -17.54 -24.13
N HIS A 270 6.63 -16.86 -22.98
CA HIS A 270 7.72 -16.75 -22.03
C HIS A 270 8.19 -18.14 -21.54
N ALA A 271 7.27 -19.01 -21.11
CA ALA A 271 7.62 -20.37 -20.70
C ALA A 271 8.27 -21.17 -21.84
N ARG A 272 7.77 -21.04 -23.07
CA ARG A 272 8.36 -21.68 -24.25
C ARG A 272 9.79 -21.21 -24.50
N GLN A 273 10.05 -19.91 -24.47
CA GLN A 273 11.37 -19.37 -24.79
C GLN A 273 12.38 -19.51 -23.65
N VAL A 274 11.97 -19.16 -22.42
CA VAL A 274 12.87 -19.03 -21.27
C VAL A 274 13.01 -20.33 -20.50
N VAL A 275 11.91 -21.08 -20.34
CA VAL A 275 11.91 -22.35 -19.59
C VAL A 275 12.22 -23.52 -20.52
N CYS A 276 11.45 -23.71 -21.59
CA CYS A 276 11.54 -24.87 -22.48
C CYS A 276 12.67 -24.75 -23.51
N GLY A 277 13.05 -23.53 -23.89
CA GLY A 277 14.05 -23.26 -24.92
C GLY A 277 15.51 -23.55 -24.51
N ARG A 278 15.75 -23.97 -23.26
CA ARG A 278 17.09 -24.28 -22.72
C ARG A 278 17.57 -25.65 -23.21
N LYS A 279 18.89 -25.85 -23.28
CA LYS A 279 19.48 -27.10 -23.81
C LYS A 279 19.04 -28.34 -23.03
N GLU A 280 18.82 -28.16 -21.73
CA GLU A 280 18.40 -29.17 -20.77
C GLU A 280 16.95 -29.63 -20.99
N THR A 281 16.08 -28.73 -21.44
CA THR A 281 14.63 -28.94 -21.55
C THR A 281 14.13 -29.05 -22.98
N GLN A 282 14.96 -28.67 -23.96
CA GLN A 282 14.65 -28.84 -25.38
C GLN A 282 14.29 -30.30 -25.66
N LEU A 283 13.27 -30.50 -26.49
CA LEU A 283 12.70 -31.82 -26.79
C LEU A 283 12.21 -32.58 -25.55
N TYR A 284 11.86 -31.84 -24.48
CA TYR A 284 11.21 -32.35 -23.27
C TYR A 284 12.07 -33.35 -22.47
N ARG A 285 13.40 -33.29 -22.67
CA ARG A 285 14.38 -34.25 -22.15
C ARG A 285 14.43 -34.33 -20.63
N GLU A 286 14.35 -33.18 -19.96
CA GLU A 286 14.39 -33.10 -18.50
C GLU A 286 13.11 -32.48 -17.95
N PRO A 287 12.58 -33.01 -16.84
CA PRO A 287 11.41 -32.45 -16.18
C PRO A 287 11.74 -31.14 -15.48
N VAL A 288 10.75 -30.24 -15.42
CA VAL A 288 10.85 -28.92 -14.79
C VAL A 288 9.77 -28.75 -13.74
N LEU A 289 10.13 -28.21 -12.57
CA LEU A 289 9.18 -27.65 -11.62
C LEU A 289 9.15 -26.13 -11.81
N TYR A 290 8.01 -25.60 -12.24
CA TYR A 290 7.81 -24.19 -12.54
C TYR A 290 6.89 -23.54 -11.51
N ILE A 291 7.48 -22.71 -10.64
CA ILE A 291 6.84 -22.10 -9.48
C ILE A 291 6.49 -20.66 -9.80
N ILE A 292 5.19 -20.33 -9.76
CA ILE A 292 4.64 -19.03 -10.14
C ILE A 292 3.58 -18.58 -9.12
N ASP A 293 3.35 -17.28 -9.02
CA ASP A 293 2.32 -16.74 -8.12
C ASP A 293 0.89 -17.11 -8.57
N SER A 294 -0.10 -16.82 -7.71
CA SER A 294 -1.52 -17.08 -7.97
C SER A 294 -2.22 -15.98 -8.80
N TYR A 295 -1.50 -15.30 -9.71
CA TYR A 295 -2.11 -14.37 -10.63
C TYR A 295 -3.12 -15.06 -11.57
N GLY A 296 -4.23 -14.39 -11.92
CA GLY A 296 -5.35 -15.02 -12.62
C GLY A 296 -5.00 -15.70 -13.94
N CYS A 297 -4.02 -15.22 -14.71
CA CYS A 297 -3.57 -15.92 -15.93
C CYS A 297 -2.59 -17.07 -15.65
N HIS A 298 -1.89 -17.04 -14.51
CA HIS A 298 -1.00 -18.12 -14.05
C HIS A 298 -1.80 -19.33 -13.58
N VAL A 299 -2.83 -19.08 -12.75
CA VAL A 299 -3.77 -20.12 -12.28
C VAL A 299 -4.43 -20.81 -13.49
N LYS A 300 -4.97 -20.04 -14.43
CA LYS A 300 -5.53 -20.59 -15.67
C LYS A 300 -4.55 -21.45 -16.46
N LEU A 301 -3.27 -21.07 -16.51
CA LEU A 301 -2.26 -21.87 -17.19
C LEU A 301 -1.99 -23.17 -16.43
N ALA A 302 -1.84 -23.12 -15.12
CA ALA A 302 -1.63 -24.29 -14.26
C ALA A 302 -2.79 -25.29 -14.42
N ASP A 303 -4.04 -24.81 -14.32
CA ASP A 303 -5.25 -25.64 -14.44
C ASP A 303 -5.40 -26.26 -15.84
N SER A 304 -5.01 -25.52 -16.88
CA SER A 304 -5.08 -26.00 -18.25
C SER A 304 -4.10 -27.14 -18.56
N LYS A 305 -3.09 -27.35 -17.72
CA LYS A 305 -2.02 -28.35 -17.89
C LYS A 305 -1.27 -28.27 -19.22
N ARG A 306 -1.38 -27.14 -19.93
CA ARG A 306 -0.77 -26.93 -21.25
C ARG A 306 0.76 -27.03 -21.23
N LEU A 307 1.38 -26.88 -20.06
CA LEU A 307 2.82 -27.02 -19.88
C LEU A 307 3.26 -28.46 -19.56
N GLU A 308 2.37 -29.36 -19.14
CA GLU A 308 2.73 -30.75 -18.84
C GLU A 308 3.22 -31.50 -20.09
N VAL A 309 2.67 -31.17 -21.27
CA VAL A 309 3.14 -31.73 -22.56
C VAL A 309 4.58 -31.36 -22.91
N PHE A 310 5.12 -30.33 -22.25
CA PHE A 310 6.52 -29.90 -22.35
C PHE A 310 7.41 -30.48 -21.24
N ASN A 311 6.90 -31.43 -20.45
CA ASN A 311 7.52 -31.96 -19.24
C ASN A 311 7.75 -30.89 -18.16
N VAL A 312 6.81 -29.92 -18.08
CA VAL A 312 6.85 -28.82 -17.12
C VAL A 312 5.66 -28.93 -16.15
N PHE A 313 5.97 -29.17 -14.88
CA PHE A 313 5.01 -29.25 -13.78
C PHE A 313 4.88 -27.88 -13.12
N VAL A 314 3.68 -27.31 -13.17
CA VAL A 314 3.42 -25.98 -12.60
C VAL A 314 2.97 -26.11 -11.15
N LEU A 315 3.61 -25.35 -10.26
CA LEU A 315 3.21 -25.24 -8.86
C LEU A 315 2.89 -23.78 -8.54
N VAL A 316 1.64 -23.53 -8.14
CA VAL A 316 1.16 -22.19 -7.84
C VAL A 316 1.39 -21.86 -6.37
N VAL A 317 2.04 -20.72 -6.10
CA VAL A 317 2.21 -20.20 -4.74
C VAL A 317 0.84 -19.82 -4.18
N PRO A 318 0.48 -20.26 -2.97
CA PRO A 318 -0.80 -19.95 -2.36
C PRO A 318 -1.06 -18.44 -2.28
N PRO A 319 -2.33 -18.00 -2.44
CA PRO A 319 -2.69 -16.58 -2.34
C PRO A 319 -2.20 -15.94 -1.04
N ASN A 320 -1.72 -14.70 -1.14
CA ASN A 320 -1.15 -13.92 -0.03
C ASN A 320 0.12 -14.52 0.62
N MET A 321 0.77 -15.50 -0.01
CA MET A 321 1.99 -16.13 0.52
C MET A 321 3.25 -15.86 -0.32
N SER A 322 3.21 -15.02 -1.36
CA SER A 322 4.38 -14.80 -2.23
C SER A 322 5.60 -14.28 -1.45
N ASN A 323 5.41 -13.36 -0.52
CA ASN A 323 6.48 -12.83 0.33
C ASN A 323 6.99 -13.81 1.41
N ILE A 324 6.49 -15.05 1.44
CA ILE A 324 6.86 -16.12 2.38
C ILE A 324 7.37 -17.35 1.62
N LEU A 325 6.73 -17.72 0.53
CA LEU A 325 7.00 -18.97 -0.19
C LEU A 325 7.65 -18.75 -1.56
N GLN A 326 7.73 -17.51 -2.05
CA GLN A 326 8.28 -17.19 -3.38
C GLN A 326 9.72 -16.66 -3.30
N PRO A 327 10.73 -17.41 -3.79
CA PRO A 327 12.14 -17.03 -3.71
C PRO A 327 12.46 -15.62 -4.24
N LEU A 328 11.86 -15.25 -5.38
CA LEU A 328 12.05 -13.94 -5.98
C LEU A 328 11.59 -12.80 -5.05
N ASP A 329 10.44 -12.94 -4.39
CA ASP A 329 9.93 -11.90 -3.48
C ASP A 329 10.66 -11.86 -2.15
N VAL A 330 11.03 -13.02 -1.61
CA VAL A 330 11.73 -13.13 -0.32
C VAL A 330 13.11 -12.50 -0.40
N ALA A 331 13.87 -12.75 -1.47
CA ALA A 331 15.32 -12.46 -1.47
C ALA A 331 15.84 -11.63 -2.65
N VAL A 332 15.15 -11.58 -3.80
CA VAL A 332 15.78 -11.12 -5.05
C VAL A 332 15.21 -9.80 -5.56
N ASN A 333 13.89 -9.68 -5.67
CA ASN A 333 13.16 -8.58 -6.30
C ASN A 333 13.49 -7.21 -5.69
N ARG A 334 13.66 -7.14 -4.36
CA ARG A 334 14.03 -5.90 -3.66
C ARG A 334 15.35 -5.33 -4.16
N SER A 335 16.33 -6.18 -4.44
CA SER A 335 17.65 -5.74 -4.92
C SER A 335 17.58 -5.15 -6.33
N TYR A 336 16.69 -5.65 -7.20
CA TYR A 336 16.42 -5.02 -8.50
C TYR A 336 15.77 -3.66 -8.31
N GLN A 337 14.83 -3.59 -7.38
CA GLN A 337 14.11 -2.35 -7.13
C GLN A 337 15.03 -1.21 -6.69
N GLU A 338 15.98 -1.54 -5.80
CA GLU A 338 17.07 -0.67 -5.34
C GLU A 338 18.01 -0.29 -6.47
N TYR A 339 18.59 -1.28 -7.14
CA TYR A 339 19.53 -1.06 -8.24
C TYR A 339 18.96 -0.12 -9.32
N TYR A 340 17.71 -0.34 -9.73
CA TYR A 340 17.08 0.51 -10.74
C TYR A 340 16.89 1.96 -10.26
N ARG A 341 16.62 2.18 -8.96
CA ARG A 341 16.54 3.54 -8.41
C ARG A 341 17.89 4.24 -8.52
N ASP A 342 18.96 3.54 -8.14
CA ASP A 342 20.32 4.09 -8.18
C ASP A 342 20.75 4.42 -9.62
N GLN A 343 20.45 3.54 -10.58
CA GLN A 343 20.69 3.79 -12.01
C GLN A 343 19.91 4.99 -12.54
N TYR A 344 18.65 5.16 -12.12
CA TYR A 344 17.85 6.31 -12.50
C TYR A 344 18.39 7.62 -11.89
N ASP A 345 18.83 7.60 -10.63
CA ASP A 345 19.43 8.76 -9.98
C ASP A 345 20.74 9.17 -10.68
N GLU A 346 21.58 8.20 -11.07
CA GLU A 346 22.78 8.44 -11.87
C GLU A 346 22.44 9.03 -13.24
N TYR A 347 21.42 8.48 -13.91
CA TYR A 347 20.91 9.00 -15.18
C TYR A 347 20.44 10.44 -15.06
N LEU A 348 19.69 10.78 -14.01
CA LEU A 348 19.28 12.16 -13.75
C LEU A 348 20.49 13.07 -13.57
N GLY A 349 21.51 12.62 -12.81
CA GLY A 349 22.75 13.38 -12.62
C GLY A 349 23.46 13.69 -13.93
N LYS A 350 23.50 12.74 -14.88
CA LYS A 350 24.03 12.94 -16.24
C LYS A 350 23.14 13.86 -17.07
N ALA A 351 21.83 13.64 -17.04
CA ALA A 351 20.86 14.40 -17.82
C ALA A 351 20.78 15.87 -17.40
N LEU A 352 21.13 16.21 -16.16
CA LEU A 352 21.24 17.61 -15.70
C LEU A 352 22.46 18.34 -16.28
N LYS A 353 23.48 17.63 -16.74
CA LYS A 353 24.72 18.21 -17.28
C LYS A 353 24.79 18.17 -18.81
N ASP A 354 24.17 17.17 -19.44
CA ASP A 354 24.21 16.96 -20.88
C ASP A 354 22.93 17.49 -21.57
N PRO A 355 23.01 18.56 -22.39
CA PRO A 355 21.87 19.08 -23.14
C PRO A 355 21.22 18.07 -24.09
N LEU A 356 21.95 17.06 -24.58
CA LEU A 356 21.39 16.02 -25.45
C LEU A 356 20.38 15.14 -24.71
N LEU A 357 20.55 14.98 -23.40
CA LEU A 357 19.65 14.26 -22.51
C LEU A 357 18.54 15.15 -21.95
N GLN A 358 18.44 16.41 -22.38
CA GLN A 358 17.39 17.34 -21.97
C GLN A 358 16.38 17.59 -23.07
N THR A 359 15.15 17.86 -22.68
CA THR A 359 14.08 18.38 -23.54
C THR A 359 14.39 19.83 -23.94
N LYS A 360 13.69 20.38 -24.94
CA LYS A 360 13.83 21.79 -25.33
C LYS A 360 13.59 22.77 -24.18
N ALA A 361 12.85 22.36 -23.16
CA ALA A 361 12.57 23.13 -21.94
C ALA A 361 13.60 22.93 -20.81
N GLY A 362 14.72 22.21 -21.06
CA GLY A 362 15.77 21.98 -20.06
C GLY A 362 15.42 20.93 -18.98
N ASN A 363 14.34 20.16 -19.16
CA ASN A 363 14.01 19.04 -18.28
C ASN A 363 14.71 17.76 -18.74
N PRO A 364 15.22 16.89 -17.84
CA PRO A 364 15.72 15.57 -18.20
C PRO A 364 14.71 14.80 -19.05
N LYS A 365 15.18 14.17 -20.12
CA LYS A 365 14.38 13.23 -20.91
C LYS A 365 14.15 11.96 -20.09
N VAL A 366 13.10 11.22 -20.44
CA VAL A 366 12.89 9.87 -19.89
C VAL A 366 13.93 8.90 -20.45
N PRO A 367 14.46 7.96 -19.64
CA PRO A 367 15.31 6.89 -20.15
C PRO A 367 14.66 6.17 -21.32
N ARG A 368 15.46 5.80 -22.33
CA ARG A 368 14.96 5.05 -23.49
C ARG A 368 14.71 3.58 -23.09
N TYR A 369 13.88 2.88 -23.86
CA TYR A 369 13.62 1.44 -23.68
C TYR A 369 14.92 0.62 -23.64
N ALA A 370 15.85 0.87 -24.57
CA ALA A 370 17.16 0.23 -24.59
C ALA A 370 18.00 0.49 -23.32
N THR A 371 17.88 1.67 -22.72
CA THR A 371 18.58 2.02 -21.48
C THR A 371 18.05 1.21 -20.29
N VAL A 372 16.72 1.13 -20.15
CA VAL A 372 16.08 0.32 -19.11
C VAL A 372 16.38 -1.17 -19.29
N ALA A 373 16.40 -1.63 -20.54
CA ALA A 373 16.82 -2.97 -20.89
C ALA A 373 18.27 -3.25 -20.49
N GLN A 374 19.18 -2.33 -20.78
CA GLN A 374 20.59 -2.46 -20.39
C GLN A 374 20.75 -2.51 -18.88
N TRP A 375 20.12 -1.62 -18.12
CA TRP A 375 20.15 -1.67 -16.65
C TRP A 375 19.62 -2.99 -16.09
N THR A 376 18.61 -3.56 -16.73
CA THR A 376 18.08 -4.86 -16.32
C THR A 376 19.11 -5.97 -16.56
N LEU A 377 19.80 -5.96 -17.71
CA LEU A 377 20.89 -6.91 -18.00
C LEU A 377 22.07 -6.73 -17.05
N ASP A 378 22.46 -5.50 -16.76
CA ASP A 378 23.56 -5.18 -15.84
C ASP A 378 23.23 -5.67 -14.41
N TRP A 379 21.99 -5.50 -13.97
CA TRP A 379 21.53 -6.06 -12.70
C TRP A 379 21.58 -7.60 -12.70
N VAL A 380 21.09 -8.25 -13.76
CA VAL A 380 21.15 -9.71 -13.90
C VAL A 380 22.61 -10.20 -13.83
N ALA A 381 23.52 -9.53 -14.53
CA ALA A 381 24.94 -9.86 -14.53
C ALA A 381 25.61 -9.65 -13.16
N SER A 382 25.07 -8.75 -12.33
CA SER A 382 25.56 -8.52 -10.96
C SER A 382 25.11 -9.58 -9.95
N LYS A 383 24.19 -10.50 -10.30
CA LYS A 383 23.67 -11.50 -9.37
C LYS A 383 24.67 -12.63 -9.17
N ASP A 384 24.94 -12.95 -7.90
CA ASP A 384 25.78 -14.07 -7.53
C ASP A 384 24.97 -15.37 -7.38
N SER A 385 25.56 -16.49 -7.80
CA SER A 385 24.89 -17.78 -7.79
C SER A 385 24.50 -18.24 -6.38
N ALA A 386 25.34 -17.94 -5.38
CA ALA A 386 25.11 -18.36 -4.00
C ALA A 386 23.86 -17.71 -3.39
N SER A 387 23.65 -16.40 -3.61
CA SER A 387 22.46 -15.68 -3.16
C SER A 387 21.19 -16.20 -3.81
N ILE A 388 21.24 -16.55 -5.10
CA ILE A 388 20.08 -17.12 -5.80
C ILE A 388 19.76 -18.52 -5.26
N LYS A 389 20.75 -19.40 -5.05
CA LYS A 389 20.55 -20.71 -4.40
C LYS A 389 19.91 -20.55 -3.04
N ARG A 390 20.46 -19.64 -2.22
CA ARG A 390 19.98 -19.35 -0.88
C ARG A 390 18.51 -18.91 -0.88
N ALA A 391 18.03 -18.21 -1.90
CA ALA A 391 16.63 -17.81 -2.00
C ALA A 391 15.67 -19.02 -2.00
N PHE A 392 16.04 -20.12 -2.66
CA PHE A 392 15.25 -21.36 -2.66
C PHE A 392 15.31 -22.06 -1.31
N THR A 393 16.50 -22.14 -0.70
CA THR A 393 16.68 -22.71 0.64
C THR A 393 15.84 -22.00 1.69
N LEU A 394 15.86 -20.65 1.69
CA LEU A 394 15.08 -19.82 2.62
C LEU A 394 13.57 -20.09 2.54
N CYS A 395 13.06 -20.53 1.40
CA CYS A 395 11.64 -20.82 1.16
C CYS A 395 11.30 -22.32 1.26
N GLY A 396 12.27 -23.19 1.61
CA GLY A 396 12.07 -24.63 1.70
C GLY A 396 11.91 -25.34 0.35
N LEU A 397 12.20 -24.65 -0.76
CA LEU A 397 12.02 -25.14 -2.13
C LEU A 397 13.26 -25.88 -2.64
N VAL A 398 13.68 -26.87 -1.86
CA VAL A 398 14.82 -27.75 -2.12
C VAL A 398 14.38 -29.21 -2.11
N SER A 399 15.27 -30.12 -2.46
CA SER A 399 14.98 -31.55 -2.34
C SER A 399 14.74 -31.95 -0.88
N LYS A 400 13.95 -33.00 -0.63
CA LYS A 400 13.66 -33.47 0.74
C LYS A 400 14.91 -33.83 1.54
N GLN A 401 16.00 -34.21 0.87
CA GLN A 401 17.28 -34.58 1.49
C GLN A 401 18.09 -33.36 1.94
N GLU A 402 17.90 -32.21 1.28
CA GLU A 402 18.59 -30.95 1.56
C GLU A 402 17.74 -30.01 2.43
N PHE A 403 16.51 -30.41 2.75
CA PHE A 403 15.59 -29.58 3.51
C PHE A 403 15.96 -29.56 4.99
N ASP A 404 16.26 -28.35 5.48
CA ASP A 404 16.42 -28.07 6.90
C ASP A 404 15.50 -26.90 7.29
N THR A 405 14.77 -27.08 8.39
CA THR A 405 13.88 -26.04 8.93
C THR A 405 14.69 -24.84 9.45
N ASP A 406 15.91 -25.06 9.92
CA ASP A 406 16.80 -24.01 10.43
C ASP A 406 17.37 -23.12 9.32
N ASP A 407 17.28 -23.55 8.06
CA ASP A 407 17.69 -22.74 6.91
C ASP A 407 16.56 -21.83 6.38
N LEU A 408 15.31 -22.02 6.83
CA LEU A 408 14.18 -21.21 6.41
C LEU A 408 14.29 -19.78 6.93
N HIS A 409 13.75 -18.80 6.19
CA HIS A 409 13.70 -17.43 6.71
C HIS A 409 12.77 -17.36 7.94
N PRO A 410 13.00 -16.43 8.89
CA PRO A 410 12.34 -16.47 10.20
C PRO A 410 10.80 -16.53 10.15
N PRO A 411 10.10 -15.72 9.32
CA PRO A 411 8.64 -15.82 9.22
C PRO A 411 8.12 -17.20 8.81
N LEU A 412 8.75 -17.86 7.84
CA LEU A 412 8.34 -19.19 7.37
C LEU A 412 8.70 -20.27 8.40
N ARG A 413 9.88 -20.16 9.03
CA ARG A 413 10.31 -21.07 10.10
C ARG A 413 9.31 -21.11 11.26
N GLU A 414 8.85 -19.94 11.68
CA GLU A 414 7.85 -19.82 12.73
C GLU A 414 6.50 -20.40 12.28
N LEU A 415 6.09 -20.21 11.03
CA LEU A 415 4.83 -20.79 10.50
C LEU A 415 4.85 -22.31 10.42
N VAL A 416 5.99 -22.92 10.10
CA VAL A 416 6.08 -24.38 10.00
C VAL A 416 6.32 -25.08 11.34
N ALA A 417 6.60 -24.31 12.40
CA ALA A 417 6.74 -24.84 13.76
C ALA A 417 5.47 -25.56 14.22
N ALA A 418 5.64 -26.57 15.07
CA ALA A 418 4.54 -27.43 15.52
C ALA A 418 3.52 -26.70 16.41
N ASP A 419 3.94 -25.63 17.09
CA ASP A 419 3.21 -24.90 18.14
C ASP A 419 3.07 -23.40 17.83
N VAL A 420 2.96 -23.03 16.55
CA VAL A 420 2.84 -21.61 16.14
C VAL A 420 1.61 -20.92 16.73
N ASP A 421 1.85 -19.80 17.42
CA ASP A 421 0.81 -18.85 17.83
C ASP A 421 0.60 -17.83 16.70
N MET A 422 -0.50 -18.00 15.96
CA MET A 422 -0.85 -17.13 14.83
C MET A 422 -1.15 -15.68 15.26
N GLU A 423 -1.63 -15.45 16.48
CA GLU A 423 -1.88 -14.09 16.97
C GLU A 423 -0.55 -13.36 17.21
N LEU A 424 0.40 -14.03 17.87
CA LEU A 424 1.74 -13.52 18.09
C LEU A 424 2.48 -13.32 16.75
N TRP A 425 2.40 -14.29 15.85
CA TRP A 425 3.02 -14.21 14.53
C TRP A 425 2.50 -13.01 13.74
N ASN A 426 1.18 -12.82 13.66
CA ASN A 426 0.56 -11.68 12.98
C ASN A 426 0.94 -10.33 13.61
N GLN A 427 1.17 -10.28 14.93
CA GLN A 427 1.67 -9.08 15.60
C GLN A 427 3.12 -8.77 15.21
N GLN A 428 3.98 -9.78 15.15
CA GLN A 428 5.42 -9.63 14.85
C GLN A 428 5.67 -9.34 13.36
N HIS A 429 4.95 -10.03 12.46
CA HIS A 429 5.14 -9.99 11.01
C HIS A 429 4.06 -9.19 10.29
N ARG A 430 3.44 -8.22 10.98
CA ARG A 430 2.35 -7.37 10.43
C ARG A 430 2.70 -6.67 9.10
N ASN A 431 3.99 -6.42 8.85
CA ASN A 431 4.47 -5.80 7.61
C ASN A 431 4.64 -6.79 6.44
N LEU A 432 4.68 -8.09 6.74
CA LEU A 432 4.66 -9.18 5.76
C LEU A 432 3.22 -9.60 5.46
N ALA A 433 2.29 -9.39 6.39
CA ALA A 433 0.85 -9.60 6.22
C ALA A 433 0.17 -8.59 5.26
N GLY A 434 0.90 -8.04 4.27
CA GLY A 434 0.37 -7.03 3.37
C GLY A 434 1.41 -6.35 2.49
N THR A 435 1.72 -6.99 1.37
CA THR A 435 1.93 -6.29 0.09
C THR A 435 1.46 -7.20 -1.04
N ASP A 436 0.15 -7.36 -1.17
CA ASP A 436 -0.42 -7.68 -2.47
C ASP A 436 -1.68 -6.84 -2.64
N ASP A 437 -1.63 -5.83 -3.52
CA ASP A 437 -2.78 -5.05 -3.97
C ASP A 437 -3.66 -5.90 -4.92
N ARG A 438 -3.84 -7.18 -4.59
CA ARG A 438 -4.72 -8.11 -5.28
C ARG A 438 -5.83 -8.44 -4.31
N GLU A 439 -6.94 -7.73 -4.42
CA GLU A 439 -8.21 -8.30 -4.01
C GLU A 439 -8.35 -9.67 -4.69
N GLN A 440 -8.68 -10.69 -3.90
CA GLN A 440 -9.18 -11.96 -4.41
C GLN A 440 -10.36 -11.64 -5.32
N LEU A 441 -10.10 -11.61 -6.63
CA LEU A 441 -11.13 -11.80 -7.63
C LEU A 441 -11.52 -13.26 -7.54
N ASP A 442 -12.66 -13.51 -6.91
CA ASP A 442 -13.42 -14.73 -7.15
C ASP A 442 -13.81 -14.72 -8.64
N ILE A 443 -13.05 -15.42 -9.47
CA ILE A 443 -13.32 -15.54 -10.91
C ILE A 443 -14.37 -16.64 -11.08
N SER A 444 -15.60 -16.33 -10.70
CA SER A 444 -16.70 -16.61 -11.59
C SER A 444 -16.88 -15.38 -12.50
N ALA A 445 -16.94 -15.60 -13.81
CA ALA A 445 -16.92 -14.51 -14.79
C ALA A 445 -18.15 -13.60 -14.66
N PRO A 446 -18.00 -12.27 -14.51
CA PRO A 446 -19.10 -11.35 -14.75
C PRO A 446 -18.99 -10.73 -16.15
N ARG A 447 -20.01 -10.99 -16.97
CA ARG A 447 -20.31 -10.32 -18.24
C ARG A 447 -21.06 -9.02 -17.92
N TRP A 448 -20.56 -7.87 -18.38
CA TRP A 448 -21.11 -6.52 -18.11
C TRP A 448 -21.60 -5.88 -19.41
N TYR A 449 -22.77 -5.23 -19.41
CA TYR A 449 -23.45 -4.64 -20.58
C TYR A 449 -22.99 -3.20 -20.88
N LEU A 450 -22.83 -2.87 -22.16
CA LEU A 450 -22.68 -1.51 -22.71
C LEU A 450 -23.87 -1.23 -23.63
N PRO A 451 -24.71 -0.21 -23.38
CA PRO A 451 -25.72 0.22 -24.35
C PRO A 451 -25.03 0.72 -25.64
N ASP A 452 -25.59 0.40 -26.80
CA ASP A 452 -25.02 0.62 -28.15
C ASP A 452 -24.87 2.10 -28.56
N ASP A 453 -25.18 3.02 -27.67
CA ASP A 453 -25.21 4.45 -27.92
C ASP A 453 -24.01 5.07 -27.20
N ARG A 454 -23.11 5.71 -27.96
CA ARG A 454 -21.75 6.13 -27.53
C ARG A 454 -21.68 7.20 -26.43
N VAL A 455 -22.71 7.38 -25.62
CA VAL A 455 -22.67 8.20 -24.40
C VAL A 455 -23.49 7.52 -23.30
N SER A 456 -22.91 6.53 -22.62
CA SER A 456 -23.53 5.90 -21.45
C SER A 456 -23.52 6.89 -20.28
N SER A 457 -24.54 7.75 -20.21
CA SER A 457 -24.74 8.70 -19.13
C SER A 457 -25.21 7.98 -17.86
N LEU A 458 -24.93 8.56 -16.69
CA LEU A 458 -25.41 8.07 -15.41
C LEU A 458 -26.93 7.83 -15.41
N PHE A 459 -27.70 8.72 -16.03
CA PHE A 459 -29.16 8.60 -16.10
C PHE A 459 -29.62 7.39 -16.90
N CYS A 460 -28.97 7.03 -18.01
CA CYS A 460 -29.28 5.80 -18.73
C CYS A 460 -29.05 4.55 -17.87
N CYS A 461 -28.02 4.57 -17.02
CA CYS A 461 -27.73 3.48 -16.09
C CYS A 461 -28.74 3.40 -14.95
N LEU A 462 -29.16 4.54 -14.40
CA LEU A 462 -30.15 4.59 -13.32
C LEU A 462 -31.57 4.26 -13.82
N LEU A 463 -31.91 4.69 -15.04
CA LEU A 463 -33.17 4.40 -15.71
C LEU A 463 -33.33 2.92 -16.07
N HIS A 464 -32.23 2.16 -16.12
CA HIS A 464 -32.27 0.75 -16.49
C HIS A 464 -33.25 -0.04 -15.59
N GLY A 465 -34.33 -0.53 -16.20
CA GLY A 465 -35.41 -1.25 -15.52
C GLY A 465 -36.54 -0.39 -14.93
N ILE A 466 -36.55 0.93 -15.16
CA ILE A 466 -37.61 1.84 -14.66
C ILE A 466 -38.74 2.06 -15.69
N GLY A 467 -38.52 1.80 -16.99
CA GLY A 467 -39.57 1.90 -18.02
C GLY A 467 -40.03 3.34 -18.36
N THR A 468 -39.56 4.35 -17.63
CA THR A 468 -39.78 5.78 -17.91
C THR A 468 -38.87 6.26 -19.05
N PRO A 469 -39.32 7.21 -19.91
CA PRO A 469 -38.45 7.90 -20.84
C PRO A 469 -37.32 8.68 -20.14
N LEU A 470 -36.13 8.78 -20.77
CA LEU A 470 -34.95 9.41 -20.16
C LEU A 470 -35.17 10.87 -19.78
N ASN A 471 -35.80 11.66 -20.65
CA ASN A 471 -36.11 13.07 -20.41
C ASN A 471 -37.08 13.26 -19.24
N GLU A 472 -38.08 12.38 -19.11
CA GLU A 472 -39.02 12.38 -18.00
C GLU A 472 -38.31 11.99 -16.70
N TYR A 473 -37.46 10.97 -16.73
CA TYR A 473 -36.67 10.54 -15.59
C TYR A 473 -35.72 11.63 -15.07
N VAL A 474 -35.03 12.33 -15.98
CA VAL A 474 -34.14 13.45 -15.62
C VAL A 474 -34.96 14.59 -14.99
N ALA A 475 -36.12 14.91 -15.54
CA ALA A 475 -37.01 15.95 -14.99
C ALA A 475 -37.54 15.57 -13.61
N GLU A 476 -37.96 14.32 -13.40
CA GLU A 476 -38.44 13.82 -12.11
C GLU A 476 -37.34 13.81 -11.06
N LEU A 477 -36.16 13.26 -11.38
CA LEU A 477 -35.04 13.18 -10.45
C LEU A 477 -34.54 14.56 -10.04
N THR A 478 -34.40 15.48 -10.99
CA THR A 478 -34.00 16.87 -10.70
C THR A 478 -35.08 17.60 -9.88
N SER A 479 -36.37 17.40 -10.18
CA SER A 479 -37.43 17.98 -9.35
C SER A 479 -37.41 17.41 -7.93
N TYR A 480 -37.09 16.12 -7.76
CA TYR A 480 -36.95 15.49 -6.45
C TYR A 480 -35.72 16.01 -5.68
N MET A 481 -34.60 16.28 -6.37
CA MET A 481 -33.41 16.88 -5.76
C MET A 481 -33.73 18.20 -5.04
N GLU A 482 -34.60 19.04 -5.62
CA GLU A 482 -35.05 20.32 -5.02
C GLU A 482 -35.82 20.12 -3.70
N THR A 483 -36.27 18.90 -3.40
CA THR A 483 -37.00 18.57 -2.16
C THR A 483 -36.11 17.98 -1.06
N LEU A 484 -34.85 17.62 -1.37
CA LEU A 484 -33.92 16.98 -0.44
C LEU A 484 -33.14 18.01 0.37
N ARG A 485 -33.44 18.12 1.68
CA ARG A 485 -32.72 19.01 2.60
C ARG A 485 -31.21 18.74 2.66
N ASP A 486 -30.80 17.49 2.49
CA ASP A 486 -29.38 17.10 2.47
C ASP A 486 -28.60 17.68 1.29
N LEU A 487 -29.30 18.19 0.27
CA LEU A 487 -28.73 18.86 -0.88
C LEU A 487 -28.87 20.39 -0.85
N ASP A 488 -29.43 20.96 0.22
CA ASP A 488 -29.63 22.41 0.35
C ASP A 488 -28.29 23.16 0.24
N GLY A 489 -28.22 24.09 -0.72
CA GLY A 489 -27.04 24.91 -0.98
C GLY A 489 -25.90 24.21 -1.73
N LEU A 490 -26.11 22.98 -2.23
CA LEU A 490 -25.12 22.24 -3.05
C LEU A 490 -25.28 22.47 -4.56
N PHE A 491 -26.43 22.99 -5.01
CA PHE A 491 -26.70 23.33 -6.41
C PHE A 491 -27.52 24.62 -6.53
N ASP A 492 -27.52 25.24 -7.72
CA ASP A 492 -28.33 26.41 -8.05
C ASP A 492 -29.25 26.13 -9.27
N ALA A 493 -30.11 27.11 -9.61
CA ALA A 493 -31.03 26.97 -10.74
C ALA A 493 -30.33 26.80 -12.10
N GLY A 494 -29.10 27.30 -12.24
CA GLY A 494 -28.28 27.15 -13.44
C GLY A 494 -27.77 25.72 -13.60
N TYR A 495 -27.26 25.12 -12.51
CA TYR A 495 -26.88 23.72 -12.47
C TYR A 495 -28.06 22.80 -12.82
N MET A 496 -29.23 23.04 -12.25
CA MET A 496 -30.44 22.25 -12.52
C MET A 496 -30.91 22.34 -13.97
N ALA A 497 -30.84 23.54 -14.56
CA ALA A 497 -31.12 23.73 -15.99
C ALA A 497 -30.09 22.98 -16.85
N GLY A 498 -28.80 23.06 -16.50
CA GLY A 498 -27.70 22.37 -17.19
C GLY A 498 -27.79 20.84 -17.13
N ILE A 499 -28.26 20.27 -16.02
CA ILE A 499 -28.49 18.83 -15.93
C ILE A 499 -29.69 18.41 -16.79
N ARG A 500 -30.75 19.24 -16.86
CA ARG A 500 -31.96 18.96 -17.66
C ARG A 500 -31.74 19.10 -19.17
N ASP A 501 -30.93 20.06 -19.60
CA ASP A 501 -30.62 20.29 -21.02
C ASP A 501 -29.40 19.50 -21.53
N GLY A 502 -28.68 18.82 -20.62
CA GLY A 502 -27.52 17.99 -20.91
C GLY A 502 -26.20 18.77 -21.06
N ALA A 503 -26.16 20.04 -20.66
CA ALA A 503 -24.94 20.85 -20.62
C ALA A 503 -24.02 20.52 -19.43
N GLU A 504 -24.57 19.99 -18.33
CA GLU A 504 -23.82 19.56 -17.15
C GLU A 504 -23.76 18.02 -17.03
N GLU A 505 -22.62 17.49 -16.60
CA GLU A 505 -22.46 16.05 -16.40
C GLU A 505 -22.98 15.63 -15.02
N PRO A 506 -23.88 14.63 -14.94
CA PRO A 506 -24.42 14.15 -13.68
C PRO A 506 -23.38 13.33 -12.91
N GLY A 507 -23.43 13.40 -11.58
CA GLY A 507 -22.44 12.80 -10.70
C GLY A 507 -23.02 12.42 -9.34
N GLU A 508 -22.34 12.83 -8.27
CA GLU A 508 -22.60 12.32 -6.92
C GLU A 508 -23.93 12.85 -6.32
N LEU A 509 -24.36 14.05 -6.71
CA LEU A 509 -25.62 14.63 -6.24
C LEU A 509 -26.82 13.87 -6.81
N GLU A 510 -26.77 13.53 -8.10
CA GLU A 510 -27.79 12.74 -8.79
C GLU A 510 -27.81 11.29 -8.30
N LEU A 511 -26.63 10.71 -8.01
CA LEU A 511 -26.51 9.38 -7.39
C LEU A 511 -27.16 9.33 -6.01
N TYR A 512 -26.86 10.33 -5.17
CA TYR A 512 -27.48 10.45 -3.86
C TYR A 512 -28.99 10.60 -3.99
N ALA A 513 -29.46 11.54 -4.81
CA ALA A 513 -30.88 11.77 -5.00
C ALA A 513 -31.60 10.54 -5.55
N ALA A 514 -31.00 9.82 -6.50
CA ALA A 514 -31.58 8.59 -7.05
C ALA A 514 -31.65 7.47 -6.00
N SER A 515 -30.65 7.38 -5.11
CA SER A 515 -30.69 6.41 -4.00
C SER A 515 -31.87 6.68 -3.07
N GLN A 516 -32.15 7.95 -2.75
CA GLN A 516 -33.26 8.36 -1.89
C GLN A 516 -34.62 8.20 -2.62
N MET A 517 -34.72 8.69 -3.85
CA MET A 517 -35.94 8.69 -4.67
C MET A 517 -36.49 7.27 -4.85
N HIS A 518 -35.61 6.32 -5.16
CA HIS A 518 -36.01 4.95 -5.46
C HIS A 518 -35.85 3.97 -4.29
N ARG A 519 -35.31 4.45 -3.16
CA ARG A 519 -34.91 3.63 -2.02
C ARG A 519 -33.93 2.52 -2.39
N TRP A 520 -32.92 2.83 -3.18
CA TRP A 520 -31.90 1.87 -3.62
C TRP A 520 -30.57 2.08 -2.93
N THR A 521 -29.86 0.98 -2.69
CA THR A 521 -28.45 1.04 -2.36
C THR A 521 -27.68 1.13 -3.68
N ILE A 522 -27.07 2.26 -3.96
CA ILE A 522 -26.31 2.45 -5.21
C ILE A 522 -24.82 2.31 -4.90
N GLU A 523 -24.19 1.27 -5.40
CA GLU A 523 -22.75 1.03 -5.28
C GLU A 523 -22.03 1.48 -6.55
N VAL A 524 -21.18 2.49 -6.45
CA VAL A 524 -20.41 3.02 -7.59
C VAL A 524 -18.95 2.64 -7.45
N SER A 525 -18.48 1.80 -8.37
CA SER A 525 -17.08 1.44 -8.55
C SER A 525 -16.45 2.38 -9.58
N THR A 526 -15.68 3.37 -9.13
CA THR A 526 -14.91 4.22 -10.05
C THR A 526 -13.65 3.49 -10.47
N VAL A 527 -13.42 3.39 -11.77
CA VAL A 527 -12.23 2.80 -12.37
C VAL A 527 -11.43 3.85 -13.14
N ASP A 528 -10.11 3.67 -13.20
CA ASP A 528 -9.25 4.50 -14.03
C ASP A 528 -9.36 4.10 -15.50
N THR A 529 -8.64 4.83 -16.37
CA THR A 529 -8.56 4.54 -17.81
C THR A 529 -7.94 3.17 -18.14
N MET A 530 -7.47 2.42 -17.14
CA MET A 530 -6.97 1.06 -17.25
C MET A 530 -7.92 0.04 -16.60
N ASN A 531 -9.18 0.42 -16.34
CA ASN A 531 -10.22 -0.36 -15.67
C ASN A 531 -9.83 -0.86 -14.27
N LYS A 532 -8.89 -0.18 -13.61
CA LYS A 532 -8.53 -0.49 -12.21
C LYS A 532 -9.43 0.28 -11.27
N LEU A 533 -9.99 -0.40 -10.27
CA LEU A 533 -10.77 0.24 -9.22
C LEU A 533 -9.94 1.31 -8.51
N VAL A 534 -10.38 2.56 -8.62
CA VAL A 534 -9.83 3.75 -7.97
C VAL A 534 -10.53 3.99 -6.64
N SER A 535 -11.86 3.84 -6.62
CA SER A 535 -12.68 4.00 -5.44
C SER A 535 -13.99 3.25 -5.56
N LYS A 536 -14.54 2.82 -4.44
CA LYS A 536 -15.91 2.32 -4.34
C LYS A 536 -16.67 3.19 -3.35
N PHE A 537 -17.81 3.71 -3.78
CA PHE A 537 -18.72 4.50 -2.95
C PHE A 537 -20.07 3.83 -2.92
N SER A 538 -20.72 3.82 -1.76
CA SER A 538 -22.07 3.27 -1.61
C SER A 538 -22.99 4.34 -1.08
N TYR A 539 -24.03 4.64 -1.84
CA TYR A 539 -25.16 5.47 -1.45
C TYR A 539 -26.19 4.54 -0.83
N THR A 540 -26.25 4.55 0.50
CA THR A 540 -27.11 3.65 1.27
C THR A 540 -28.34 4.38 1.76
N VAL A 541 -29.45 3.65 1.84
CA VAL A 541 -30.72 4.09 2.39
C VAL A 541 -31.22 3.01 3.33
N ASP A 542 -31.84 3.44 4.43
CA ASP A 542 -32.48 2.53 5.37
C ASP A 542 -33.63 1.78 4.68
N ASP A 543 -33.74 0.47 4.90
CA ASP A 543 -34.71 -0.42 4.27
C ASP A 543 -34.70 -0.34 2.73
N SER A 544 -33.54 -0.63 2.14
CA SER A 544 -33.32 -0.59 0.69
C SER A 544 -34.13 -1.65 -0.07
N ALA A 545 -34.79 -1.23 -1.15
CA ALA A 545 -35.59 -2.09 -2.02
C ALA A 545 -34.75 -2.97 -2.96
N LYS A 546 -33.59 -2.48 -3.41
CA LYS A 546 -32.61 -3.25 -4.20
C LYS A 546 -31.23 -2.58 -4.21
N THR A 547 -30.21 -3.34 -4.58
CA THR A 547 -28.84 -2.84 -4.79
C THR A 547 -28.56 -2.67 -6.28
N VAL A 548 -28.15 -1.47 -6.68
CA VAL A 548 -27.73 -1.14 -8.05
C VAL A 548 -26.22 -0.96 -8.06
N CYS A 549 -25.51 -1.77 -8.83
CA CYS A 549 -24.06 -1.67 -8.97
C CYS A 549 -23.70 -0.93 -10.26
N LEU A 550 -23.03 0.22 -10.12
CA LEU A 550 -22.53 1.04 -11.19
C LEU A 550 -21.00 0.97 -11.27
N VAL A 551 -20.46 1.11 -12.47
CA VAL A 551 -19.04 1.35 -12.72
C VAL A 551 -18.88 2.69 -13.42
N ARG A 552 -17.98 3.54 -12.92
CA ARG A 552 -17.67 4.86 -13.47
C ARG A 552 -16.27 4.91 -14.03
N SER A 553 -16.07 5.34 -15.27
CA SER A 553 -14.75 5.60 -15.87
C SER A 553 -14.73 6.97 -16.53
N GLY A 554 -14.24 7.98 -15.82
CA GLY A 554 -14.37 9.37 -16.25
C GLY A 554 -15.84 9.82 -16.23
N SER A 555 -16.36 10.25 -17.38
CA SER A 555 -17.76 10.64 -17.58
C SER A 555 -18.69 9.48 -17.98
N TYR A 556 -18.13 8.28 -18.20
CA TYR A 556 -18.90 7.10 -18.61
C TYR A 556 -19.36 6.29 -17.41
N PHE A 557 -20.62 5.84 -17.45
CA PHE A 557 -21.21 4.94 -16.47
C PHE A 557 -21.68 3.64 -17.13
N ALA A 558 -21.60 2.54 -16.39
CA ALA A 558 -22.19 1.25 -16.74
C ALA A 558 -22.92 0.66 -15.53
N VAL A 559 -23.98 -0.13 -15.75
CA VAL A 559 -24.78 -0.77 -14.70
C VAL A 559 -24.74 -2.29 -14.82
N LYS A 560 -24.74 -2.97 -13.67
CA LYS A 560 -24.84 -4.44 -13.59
C LYS A 560 -26.30 -4.89 -13.80
N VAL A 561 -26.53 -5.86 -14.70
CA VAL A 561 -27.87 -6.39 -15.04
C VAL A 561 -27.94 -7.91 -14.85
N ASP A 562 -29.11 -8.43 -14.44
CA ASP A 562 -29.43 -9.80 -14.02
C ASP A 562 -28.89 -10.95 -14.90
N GLY A 563 -27.68 -11.43 -14.61
CA GLY A 563 -27.21 -12.78 -14.97
C GLY A 563 -26.95 -13.09 -16.45
N TYR A 564 -27.38 -12.23 -17.39
CA TYR A 564 -27.05 -12.31 -18.81
C TYR A 564 -26.68 -10.92 -19.33
N ALA A 565 -25.53 -10.83 -20.02
CA ALA A 565 -25.10 -9.64 -20.75
C ALA A 565 -24.15 -10.02 -21.89
N ILE A 566 -24.31 -9.34 -23.02
CA ILE A 566 -23.46 -9.33 -24.22
C ILE A 566 -22.44 -8.21 -24.07
#